data_AF-A0A7Z9N1P7-F1
#
_entry.id   AF-A0A7Z9N1P7-F1
#
_cell.length_a   1.000
_cell.length_b   1.000
_cell.length_c   1.000
_cell.angle_alpha   90.00
_cell.angle_beta   90.00
_cell.angle_gamma   90.00
#
_symmetry.space_group_name_H-M   'P 1'
#
loop_
_entity.id
_entity.type
_entity.pdbx_description
1 polymer ?
#
loop_
_entity_poly.entity_id
_entity_poly.type
_entity_poly.pdbx_seq_one_letter_code
_entity_poly.pdbx_strand_id
1 'polypeptide(L)'
;MTAEIKHLNTELNDLKSLSKMWINPLAIYSKEVILKNGSTVFGKIIYQDEKTLKVETLIGYLIINRGDVVRVVDNIVMEEQQEYVPEQIRDSYTPPPMPKLAEPRYVSSSPEARKAGKKYSANCVLMGNISEKKDTQGNVIFTGQIKNIGGRRADFVKVDFVFRRNWSGETKTLTTFIVGTYHTFESGITTDATLLPGAVGTFELYVPHSFGSFIGYSYVIDWMEYE
;
A
#
# COMPACT_ATOMS: atom_id res chain seq x y z
N MET A 1 26.62 43.13 -1.32
CA MET A 1 25.20 42.89 -1.63
C MET A 1 24.95 41.72 -2.60
N THR A 2 25.34 41.77 -3.88
CA THR A 2 25.01 40.67 -4.82
C THR A 2 25.76 39.36 -4.54
N ALA A 3 27.00 39.45 -4.05
CA ALA A 3 27.79 38.28 -3.65
C ALA A 3 27.26 37.61 -2.37
N GLU A 4 26.83 38.41 -1.38
CA GLU A 4 26.24 37.89 -0.13
C GLU A 4 24.89 37.21 -0.38
N ILE A 5 24.05 37.79 -1.25
CA ILE A 5 22.78 37.16 -1.64
C ILE A 5 23.03 35.84 -2.38
N LYS A 6 24.03 35.77 -3.26
CA LYS A 6 24.42 34.51 -3.92
C LYS A 6 24.94 33.48 -2.91
N HIS A 7 25.76 33.90 -1.95
CA HIS A 7 26.29 33.04 -0.90
C HIS A 7 25.16 32.43 -0.06
N LEU A 8 24.26 33.28 0.45
CA LEU A 8 23.09 32.86 1.24
C LEU A 8 22.17 31.94 0.45
N ASN A 9 21.96 32.20 -0.84
CA ASN A 9 21.14 31.32 -1.68
C ASN A 9 21.81 29.97 -1.94
N THR A 10 23.14 29.92 -1.95
CA THR A 10 23.89 28.66 -2.07
C THR A 10 23.76 27.85 -0.78
N GLU A 11 23.97 28.49 0.39
CA GLU A 11 23.79 27.84 1.69
C GLU A 11 22.35 27.34 1.92
N LEU A 12 21.34 28.10 1.50
CA LEU A 12 19.94 27.69 1.60
C LEU A 12 19.66 26.47 0.70
N ASN A 13 20.20 26.46 -0.52
CA ASN A 13 20.07 25.30 -1.41
C ASN A 13 20.80 24.07 -0.85
N ASP A 14 21.97 24.24 -0.25
CA ASP A 14 22.71 23.16 0.40
C ASP A 14 21.93 22.60 1.60
N LEU A 15 21.41 23.47 2.47
CA LEU A 15 20.55 23.07 3.60
C LEU A 15 19.27 22.37 3.14
N LYS A 16 18.66 22.84 2.05
CA LYS A 16 17.48 22.21 1.45
C LYS A 16 17.82 20.84 0.85
N SER A 17 19.02 20.67 0.27
CA SER A 17 19.48 19.37 -0.21
C SER A 17 19.74 18.38 0.93
N LEU A 18 20.34 18.87 2.03
CA LEU A 18 20.57 18.08 3.23
C LEU A 18 19.24 17.67 3.86
N SER A 19 18.28 18.58 4.02
CA SER A 19 16.96 18.25 4.60
C SER A 19 16.19 17.24 3.75
N LYS A 20 16.25 17.34 2.42
CA LYS A 20 15.67 16.35 1.49
C LYS A 20 16.25 14.95 1.70
N MET A 21 17.55 14.84 1.99
CA MET A 21 18.21 13.56 2.29
C MET A 21 17.68 12.92 3.59
N TRP A 22 17.33 13.73 4.59
CA TRP A 22 16.76 13.25 5.85
C TRP A 22 15.29 12.83 5.72
N ILE A 23 14.52 13.47 4.83
CA ILE A 23 13.11 13.17 4.60
C ILE A 23 12.96 11.87 3.78
N ASN A 24 13.85 11.64 2.80
CA ASN A 24 13.89 10.38 2.05
C ASN A 24 15.33 10.03 1.62
N PRO A 25 16.03 9.13 2.35
CA PRO A 25 17.41 8.77 2.01
C PRO A 25 17.53 7.96 0.72
N LEU A 26 16.43 7.46 0.15
CA LEU A 26 16.41 6.74 -1.13
C LEU A 26 16.32 7.70 -2.34
N ALA A 27 16.03 8.98 -2.10
CA ALA A 27 15.95 10.03 -3.12
C ALA A 27 17.29 10.34 -3.80
N ILE A 28 18.42 9.92 -3.21
CA ILE A 28 19.75 10.12 -3.77
C ILE A 28 20.02 9.23 -5.00
N TYR A 29 19.24 8.16 -5.17
CA TYR A 29 19.43 7.23 -6.28
C TYR A 29 18.65 7.67 -7.50
N SER A 30 19.32 7.67 -8.64
CA SER A 30 18.73 8.06 -9.91
C SER A 30 17.97 6.94 -10.60
N LYS A 31 18.16 5.68 -10.19
CA LYS A 31 17.57 4.51 -10.84
C LYS A 31 16.88 3.59 -9.85
N GLU A 32 15.73 3.11 -10.26
CA GLU A 32 14.94 2.06 -9.63
C GLU A 32 14.95 0.82 -10.55
N VAL A 33 15.47 -0.31 -10.06
CA VAL A 33 15.56 -1.57 -10.80
C VAL A 33 14.51 -2.52 -10.27
N ILE A 34 13.56 -2.92 -11.12
CA ILE A 34 12.46 -3.81 -10.74
C ILE A 34 12.80 -5.23 -11.21
N LEU A 35 12.77 -6.17 -10.26
CA LEU A 35 13.09 -7.57 -10.48
C LEU A 35 11.83 -8.42 -10.70
N LYS A 36 12.00 -9.58 -11.35
CA LYS A 36 10.90 -10.53 -11.64
C LYS A 36 10.21 -11.08 -10.40
N ASN A 37 10.91 -11.14 -9.28
CA ASN A 37 10.36 -11.57 -7.99
C ASN A 37 9.56 -10.46 -7.27
N GLY A 38 9.35 -9.31 -7.90
CA GLY A 38 8.63 -8.17 -7.33
C GLY A 38 9.47 -7.30 -6.39
N SER A 39 10.74 -7.64 -6.15
CA SER A 39 11.64 -6.79 -5.38
C SER A 39 12.15 -5.63 -6.21
N THR A 40 12.36 -4.49 -5.54
CA THR A 40 12.91 -3.28 -6.16
C THR A 40 14.26 -2.94 -5.53
N VAL A 41 15.24 -2.64 -6.38
CA VAL A 41 16.58 -2.20 -5.96
C VAL A 41 16.78 -0.74 -6.37
N PHE A 42 17.06 0.11 -5.38
CA PHE A 42 17.44 1.50 -5.60
C PHE A 42 18.97 1.61 -5.63
N GLY A 43 19.50 2.27 -6.66
CA GLY A 43 20.94 2.40 -6.79
C GLY A 43 21.36 3.16 -8.05
N LYS A 44 22.68 3.35 -8.18
CA LYS A 44 23.31 3.85 -9.39
C LYS A 44 23.83 2.65 -10.20
N ILE A 45 23.39 2.53 -11.45
CA ILE A 45 23.92 1.50 -12.34
C ILE A 45 25.32 1.94 -12.79
N ILE A 46 26.34 1.20 -12.37
CA ILE A 46 27.75 1.50 -12.68
C ILE A 46 28.29 0.64 -13.83
N TYR A 47 27.66 -0.51 -14.09
CA TYR A 47 27.99 -1.37 -15.21
C TYR A 47 26.76 -2.18 -15.64
N GLN A 48 26.63 -2.39 -16.95
CA GLN A 48 25.54 -3.16 -17.54
C GLN A 48 26.05 -3.90 -18.77
N ASP A 49 25.82 -5.21 -18.81
CA ASP A 49 26.02 -6.06 -19.99
C ASP A 49 24.75 -6.91 -20.27
N GLU A 50 24.84 -7.87 -21.20
CA GLU A 50 23.72 -8.74 -21.58
C GLU A 50 23.34 -9.78 -20.51
N LYS A 51 24.23 -10.10 -19.57
CA LYS A 51 24.09 -11.15 -18.55
C LYS A 51 23.99 -10.62 -17.13
N THR A 52 24.59 -9.48 -16.83
CA THR A 52 24.80 -8.92 -15.50
C THR A 52 24.59 -7.40 -15.48
N LEU A 53 24.15 -6.92 -14.33
CA LEU A 53 23.93 -5.52 -14.00
C LEU A 53 24.61 -5.27 -12.65
N LYS A 54 25.58 -4.34 -12.61
CA LYS A 54 26.24 -3.94 -11.37
C LYS A 54 25.63 -2.61 -10.89
N VAL A 55 25.06 -2.66 -9.70
CA VAL A 55 24.35 -1.54 -9.08
C VAL A 55 25.06 -1.15 -7.79
N GLU A 56 25.42 0.12 -7.66
CA GLU A 56 25.90 0.71 -6.42
C GLU A 56 24.69 1.14 -5.58
N THR A 57 24.55 0.53 -4.41
CA THR A 57 23.49 0.75 -3.43
C THR A 57 24.06 1.43 -2.17
N LEU A 58 23.21 1.79 -1.21
CA LEU A 58 23.64 2.47 0.02
C LEU A 58 24.63 1.67 0.86
N ILE A 59 24.55 0.33 0.78
CA ILE A 59 25.32 -0.59 1.61
C ILE A 59 26.47 -1.22 0.81
N GLY A 60 26.59 -0.92 -0.49
CA GLY A 60 27.68 -1.41 -1.35
C GLY A 60 27.23 -1.82 -2.74
N TYR A 61 28.01 -2.69 -3.39
CA TYR A 61 27.74 -3.15 -4.75
C TYR A 61 26.89 -4.41 -4.77
N LEU A 62 25.84 -4.39 -5.58
CA LEU A 62 25.01 -5.55 -5.89
C LEU A 62 25.20 -5.94 -7.36
N ILE A 63 25.45 -7.23 -7.61
CA ILE A 63 25.51 -7.80 -8.95
C ILE A 63 24.21 -8.57 -9.17
N ILE A 64 23.44 -8.16 -10.18
CA ILE A 64 22.13 -8.70 -10.51
C ILE A 64 22.22 -9.36 -11.88
N ASN A 65 21.62 -10.53 -12.08
CA ASN A 65 21.53 -11.10 -13.43
C ASN A 65 20.56 -10.29 -14.29
N ARG A 66 20.96 -9.97 -15.51
CA ARG A 66 20.16 -9.18 -16.45
C ARG A 66 18.84 -9.87 -16.78
N GLY A 67 18.82 -11.21 -16.80
CA GLY A 67 17.63 -12.02 -16.99
C GLY A 67 16.57 -11.87 -15.91
N ASP A 68 16.93 -11.39 -14.70
CA ASP A 68 16.00 -11.21 -13.58
C ASP A 68 15.42 -9.78 -13.52
N VAL A 69 15.93 -8.88 -14.35
CA VAL A 69 15.48 -7.48 -14.40
C VAL A 69 14.30 -7.34 -15.36
N VAL A 70 13.19 -6.82 -14.86
CA VAL A 70 11.99 -6.53 -15.66
C VAL A 70 12.14 -5.18 -16.36
N ARG A 71 12.49 -4.14 -15.61
CA ARG A 71 12.71 -2.79 -16.14
C ARG A 71 13.56 -1.94 -15.20
N VAL A 72 14.14 -0.90 -15.76
CA VAL A 72 14.89 0.13 -15.04
C VAL A 72 14.18 1.46 -15.24
N VAL A 73 13.92 2.18 -14.17
CA VAL A 73 13.13 3.43 -14.15
C VAL A 73 13.98 4.55 -13.55
N ASP A 74 13.79 5.77 -14.03
CA ASP A 74 14.34 6.94 -13.36
C ASP A 74 13.55 7.23 -12.08
N ASN A 75 14.27 7.28 -10.96
CA ASN A 75 13.71 7.67 -9.67
C ASN A 75 13.65 9.20 -9.62
N ILE A 76 12.65 9.77 -10.28
CA ILE A 76 12.36 11.20 -10.20
C ILE A 76 11.66 11.49 -8.87
N VAL A 77 12.38 12.16 -7.98
CA VAL A 77 11.78 12.75 -6.78
C VAL A 77 10.84 13.85 -7.27
N MET A 78 9.55 13.58 -7.28
CA MET A 78 8.57 14.63 -7.47
C MET A 78 8.73 15.59 -6.29
N GLU A 79 9.21 16.80 -6.55
CA GLU A 79 9.04 17.88 -5.59
C GLU A 79 7.54 18.03 -5.41
N GLU A 80 7.03 17.67 -4.23
CA GLU A 80 5.75 18.21 -3.78
C GLU A 80 5.92 19.73 -3.82
N GLN A 81 5.36 20.37 -4.85
CA GLN A 81 5.12 21.80 -4.81
C GLN A 81 4.21 22.00 -3.61
N GLN A 82 4.79 22.34 -2.46
CA GLN A 82 4.03 22.88 -1.35
C GLN A 82 3.32 24.09 -1.90
N GLU A 83 2.02 23.94 -2.13
CA GLU A 83 1.15 25.02 -2.53
C GLU A 83 1.31 26.12 -1.48
N TYR A 84 1.94 27.21 -1.88
CA TYR A 84 2.23 28.33 -0.99
C TYR A 84 0.89 28.93 -0.58
N VAL A 85 0.42 28.57 0.62
CA VAL A 85 -0.76 29.19 1.23
C VAL A 85 -0.30 30.54 1.79
N PRO A 86 -0.79 31.68 1.27
CA PRO A 86 -0.41 32.99 1.80
C PRO A 86 -0.78 33.10 3.28
N GLU A 87 0.11 33.64 4.11
CA GLU A 87 -0.09 33.79 5.56
C GLU A 87 -1.37 34.55 5.93
N GLN A 88 -1.92 35.37 5.02
CA GLN A 88 -3.11 36.20 5.24
C GLN A 88 -4.43 35.41 5.41
N ILE A 89 -4.46 34.11 5.11
CA ILE A 89 -5.65 33.24 5.32
C ILE A 89 -5.56 32.48 6.66
N ARG A 90 -4.40 32.53 7.33
CA ARG A 90 -4.13 31.74 8.54
C ARG A 90 -4.95 32.21 9.75
N ASP A 91 -5.33 33.49 9.80
CA ASP A 91 -5.99 34.10 10.96
C ASP A 91 -7.53 33.94 10.95
N SER A 92 -8.14 33.55 9.82
CA SER A 92 -9.60 33.42 9.70
C SER A 92 -10.08 31.96 9.63
N TYR A 93 -9.15 31.00 9.59
CA TYR A 93 -9.48 29.59 9.59
C TYR A 93 -9.34 29.03 11.01
N THR A 94 -10.42 29.03 11.78
CA THR A 94 -10.53 28.11 12.91
C THR A 94 -10.84 26.75 12.30
N PRO A 95 -9.90 25.79 12.26
CA PRO A 95 -10.21 24.46 11.75
C PRO A 95 -11.42 23.93 12.55
N PRO A 96 -12.41 23.33 11.88
CA PRO A 96 -13.54 22.74 12.57
C PRO A 96 -13.02 21.81 13.66
N PRO A 97 -13.64 21.79 14.86
CA PRO A 97 -13.18 20.94 15.95
C PRO A 97 -13.05 19.53 15.40
N MET A 98 -11.82 19.03 15.43
CA MET A 98 -11.48 17.71 14.92
C MET A 98 -12.52 16.73 15.46
N PRO A 99 -13.22 15.97 14.59
CA PRO A 99 -14.08 14.90 15.08
C PRO A 99 -13.21 14.08 16.01
N LYS A 100 -13.63 13.89 17.27
CA LYS A 100 -12.85 13.09 18.21
C LYS A 100 -12.55 11.79 17.48
N LEU A 101 -11.27 11.59 17.13
CA LEU A 101 -10.79 10.31 16.63
C LEU A 101 -11.35 9.29 17.61
N ALA A 102 -12.09 8.30 17.10
CA ALA A 102 -12.58 7.23 17.95
C ALA A 102 -11.38 6.74 18.74
N GLU A 103 -11.34 7.04 20.04
CA GLU A 103 -10.25 6.58 20.89
C GLU A 103 -10.24 5.07 20.70
N PRO A 104 -9.11 4.46 20.28
CA PRO A 104 -9.05 3.02 20.23
C PRO A 104 -9.39 2.56 21.64
N ARG A 105 -10.55 1.92 21.79
CA ARG A 105 -10.90 1.23 23.02
C ARG A 105 -9.87 0.12 23.13
N TYR A 106 -8.81 0.38 23.89
CA TYR A 106 -7.92 -0.64 24.40
C TYR A 106 -8.73 -1.47 25.38
N VAL A 107 -9.60 -2.34 24.87
CA VAL A 107 -10.32 -3.29 25.70
C VAL A 107 -9.29 -4.26 26.29
N SER A 108 -9.17 -4.14 27.62
CA SER A 108 -8.48 -4.98 28.59
C SER A 108 -7.14 -4.46 29.14
N SER A 109 -7.15 -4.32 30.46
CA SER A 109 -6.08 -3.86 31.35
C SER A 109 -5.04 -4.94 31.69
N SER A 110 -5.17 -6.19 31.19
CA SER A 110 -4.20 -7.26 31.48
C SER A 110 -3.61 -7.95 30.23
N PRO A 111 -2.31 -8.31 30.24
CA PRO A 111 -1.67 -9.09 29.18
C PRO A 111 -2.26 -10.49 29.01
N GLU A 112 -2.77 -11.13 30.08
CA GLU A 112 -3.43 -12.45 29.98
C GLU A 112 -4.78 -12.37 29.27
N ALA A 113 -5.56 -11.30 29.49
CA ALA A 113 -6.82 -11.08 28.80
C ALA A 113 -6.63 -10.82 27.30
N ARG A 114 -5.54 -10.17 26.89
CA ARG A 114 -5.16 -10.07 25.46
C ARG A 114 -4.85 -11.42 24.83
N LYS A 115 -4.22 -12.35 25.56
CA LYS A 115 -3.96 -13.72 25.09
C LYS A 115 -5.25 -14.55 25.01
N ALA A 116 -6.21 -14.33 25.91
CA ALA A 116 -7.51 -14.99 25.87
C ALA A 116 -8.41 -14.43 24.75
N GLY A 117 -8.47 -13.10 24.57
CA GLY A 117 -9.26 -12.45 23.51
C GLY A 117 -8.78 -12.78 22.09
N LYS A 118 -7.45 -12.83 21.87
CA LYS A 118 -6.88 -13.30 20.58
C LYS A 118 -7.12 -14.78 20.30
N LYS A 119 -7.33 -15.61 21.33
CA LYS A 119 -7.68 -17.03 21.15
C LYS A 119 -9.11 -17.21 20.64
N TYR A 120 -9.96 -16.20 20.78
CA TYR A 120 -11.37 -16.24 20.42
C TYR A 120 -11.80 -15.02 19.59
N SER A 121 -10.96 -14.44 18.74
CA SER A 121 -11.40 -13.48 17.72
C SER A 121 -11.29 -14.10 16.33
N ALA A 122 -12.01 -13.58 15.36
CA ALA A 122 -11.81 -13.96 13.98
C ALA A 122 -10.52 -13.30 13.46
N ASN A 123 -9.87 -13.93 12.48
CA ASN A 123 -8.65 -13.40 11.87
C ASN A 123 -8.52 -13.94 10.45
N CYS A 124 -8.87 -13.11 9.48
CA CYS A 124 -8.82 -13.46 8.07
C CYS A 124 -7.47 -13.05 7.47
N VAL A 125 -6.77 -14.02 6.89
CA VAL A 125 -5.47 -13.81 6.24
C VAL A 125 -5.51 -14.29 4.80
N LEU A 126 -4.83 -13.55 3.91
CA LEU A 126 -4.62 -13.99 2.53
C LEU A 126 -3.75 -15.25 2.50
N MET A 127 -4.19 -16.26 1.77
CA MET A 127 -3.41 -17.46 1.49
C MET A 127 -2.73 -17.34 0.13
N GLY A 128 -1.41 -17.20 0.15
CA GLY A 128 -0.60 -17.08 -1.06
C GLY A 128 -0.70 -15.70 -1.71
N ASN A 129 -0.47 -15.66 -3.01
CA ASN A 129 -0.42 -14.43 -3.78
C ASN A 129 -1.77 -14.18 -4.47
N ILE A 130 -2.09 -12.91 -4.72
CA ILE A 130 -3.24 -12.52 -5.56
C ILE A 130 -2.83 -12.74 -7.01
N SER A 131 -3.62 -13.54 -7.74
CA SER A 131 -3.40 -13.81 -9.16
C SER A 131 -4.15 -12.78 -10.00
N GLU A 132 -3.43 -12.10 -10.88
CA GLU A 132 -3.97 -11.15 -11.85
C GLU A 132 -4.09 -11.81 -13.23
N LYS A 133 -5.29 -11.76 -13.82
CA LYS A 133 -5.54 -12.23 -15.18
C LYS A 133 -6.18 -11.13 -16.02
N LYS A 134 -5.63 -10.87 -17.20
CA LYS A 134 -6.21 -9.95 -18.18
C LYS A 134 -6.95 -10.73 -19.27
N ASP A 135 -8.20 -10.37 -19.54
CA ASP A 135 -9.01 -10.95 -20.60
C ASP A 135 -8.71 -10.28 -21.97
N THR A 136 -9.13 -10.90 -23.07
CA THR A 136 -8.98 -10.37 -24.44
C THR A 136 -9.67 -9.03 -24.64
N GLN A 137 -10.69 -8.73 -23.82
CA GLN A 137 -11.42 -7.46 -23.80
C GLN A 137 -10.72 -6.37 -22.97
N GLY A 138 -9.54 -6.66 -22.40
CA GLY A 138 -8.78 -5.69 -21.62
C GLY A 138 -9.29 -5.48 -20.19
N ASN A 139 -10.22 -6.31 -19.72
CA ASN A 139 -10.65 -6.38 -18.32
C ASN A 139 -9.61 -7.12 -17.47
N VAL A 140 -9.46 -6.73 -16.21
CA VAL A 140 -8.53 -7.37 -15.27
C VAL A 140 -9.32 -8.05 -14.18
N ILE A 141 -8.98 -9.30 -13.90
CA ILE A 141 -9.62 -10.14 -12.88
C ILE A 141 -8.56 -10.48 -11.84
N PHE A 142 -8.81 -10.10 -10.59
CA PHE A 142 -7.99 -10.48 -9.44
C PHE A 142 -8.65 -11.63 -8.71
N THR A 143 -7.88 -12.68 -8.45
CA THR A 143 -8.34 -13.87 -7.72
C THR A 143 -7.42 -14.17 -6.56
N GLY A 144 -7.98 -14.61 -5.44
CA GLY A 144 -7.21 -14.99 -4.27
C GLY A 144 -8.03 -15.81 -3.28
N GLN A 145 -7.33 -16.35 -2.29
CA GLN A 145 -7.92 -17.17 -1.24
C GLN A 145 -7.68 -16.52 0.11
N ILE A 146 -8.69 -16.53 0.97
CA ILE A 146 -8.62 -15.98 2.32
C ILE A 146 -8.98 -17.08 3.29
N LYS A 147 -8.16 -17.26 4.32
CA LYS A 147 -8.39 -18.22 5.39
C LYS A 147 -8.64 -17.52 6.70
N ASN A 148 -9.67 -17.96 7.41
CA ASN A 148 -9.85 -17.57 8.80
C ASN A 148 -8.95 -18.44 9.69
N ILE A 149 -7.90 -17.86 10.24
CA ILE A 149 -7.01 -18.50 11.23
C ILE A 149 -7.39 -18.15 12.68
N GLY A 150 -8.47 -17.38 12.85
CA GLY A 150 -9.01 -17.01 14.15
C GLY A 150 -9.80 -18.14 14.82
N GLY A 151 -10.13 -17.93 16.09
CA GLY A 151 -10.95 -18.85 16.89
C GLY A 151 -12.45 -18.59 16.80
N ARG A 152 -12.89 -17.50 16.15
CA ARG A 152 -14.30 -17.16 15.90
C ARG A 152 -14.61 -17.07 14.42
N ARG A 153 -15.90 -17.16 14.11
CA ARG A 153 -16.46 -16.97 12.76
C ARG A 153 -16.24 -15.53 12.31
N ALA A 154 -15.79 -15.35 11.07
CA ALA A 154 -15.71 -14.07 10.40
C ALA A 154 -16.91 -13.94 9.46
N ASP A 155 -17.74 -12.94 9.68
CA ASP A 155 -18.96 -12.68 8.92
C ASP A 155 -18.75 -11.49 7.95
N PHE A 156 -19.41 -11.51 6.80
CA PHE A 156 -19.31 -10.45 5.77
C PHE A 156 -17.86 -10.08 5.40
N VAL A 157 -17.03 -11.09 5.18
CA VAL A 157 -15.62 -10.87 4.85
C VAL A 157 -15.52 -10.22 3.47
N LYS A 158 -14.84 -9.08 3.42
CA LYS A 158 -14.63 -8.29 2.20
C LYS A 158 -13.16 -7.98 1.99
N VAL A 159 -12.82 -7.71 0.74
CA VAL A 159 -11.50 -7.26 0.31
C VAL A 159 -11.66 -5.92 -0.39
N ASP A 160 -11.08 -4.89 0.20
CA ASP A 160 -11.07 -3.53 -0.34
C ASP A 160 -9.75 -3.31 -1.08
N PHE A 161 -9.80 -3.21 -2.39
CA PHE A 161 -8.66 -2.88 -3.25
C PHE A 161 -8.60 -1.38 -3.49
N VAL A 162 -7.47 -0.76 -3.16
CA VAL A 162 -7.19 0.65 -3.43
C VAL A 162 -6.21 0.73 -4.60
N PHE A 163 -6.69 1.13 -5.77
CA PHE A 163 -5.89 1.28 -6.97
C PHE A 163 -5.34 2.70 -7.07
N ARG A 164 -4.03 2.82 -7.30
CA ARG A 164 -3.38 4.09 -7.59
C ARG A 164 -3.37 4.33 -9.10
N ARG A 165 -4.02 5.41 -9.55
CA ARG A 165 -4.19 5.72 -10.98
C ARG A 165 -3.04 6.55 -11.54
N ASN A 166 -2.46 7.43 -10.73
CA ASN A 166 -1.39 8.32 -11.14
C ASN A 166 -0.36 8.55 -10.02
N TRP A 167 0.74 9.22 -10.37
CA TRP A 167 1.78 9.58 -9.41
C TRP A 167 1.38 10.74 -8.50
N SER A 168 0.40 11.56 -8.88
CA SER A 168 -0.17 12.65 -8.06
C SER A 168 -1.02 12.18 -6.88
N GLY A 169 -1.26 10.87 -6.73
CA GLY A 169 -1.98 10.30 -5.58
C GLY A 169 -3.47 10.08 -5.79
N GLU A 170 -3.97 10.16 -7.03
CA GLU A 170 -5.35 9.78 -7.33
C GLU A 170 -5.54 8.28 -7.09
N THR A 171 -6.43 7.94 -6.17
CA THR A 171 -6.77 6.56 -5.82
C THR A 171 -8.24 6.27 -6.07
N LYS A 172 -8.56 5.04 -6.45
CA LYS A 172 -9.93 4.55 -6.59
C LYS A 172 -10.07 3.19 -5.92
N THR A 173 -11.11 3.05 -5.10
CA THR A 173 -11.35 1.83 -4.32
C THR A 173 -12.39 0.96 -5.01
N LEU A 174 -12.16 -0.34 -5.07
CA LEU A 174 -13.14 -1.36 -5.43
C LEU A 174 -13.19 -2.42 -4.32
N THR A 175 -14.40 -2.81 -3.95
CA THR A 175 -14.63 -3.82 -2.92
C THR A 175 -15.17 -5.09 -3.57
N THR A 176 -14.67 -6.24 -3.16
CA THR A 176 -15.27 -7.54 -3.45
C THR A 176 -15.52 -8.32 -2.17
N PHE A 177 -16.55 -9.17 -2.18
CA PHE A 177 -16.79 -10.11 -1.10
C PHE A 177 -16.16 -11.45 -1.42
N ILE A 178 -15.80 -12.19 -0.38
CA ILE A 178 -15.42 -13.58 -0.56
C ILE A 178 -16.66 -14.42 -0.89
N VAL A 179 -16.41 -15.55 -1.54
CA VAL A 179 -17.30 -16.70 -1.59
C VAL A 179 -16.85 -17.67 -0.50
N GLY A 180 -17.65 -17.80 0.55
CA GLY A 180 -17.39 -18.63 1.71
C GLY A 180 -18.53 -19.61 1.97
N THR A 181 -18.96 -19.69 3.23
CA THR A 181 -20.06 -20.56 3.68
C THR A 181 -21.35 -19.76 3.81
N TYR A 182 -22.49 -20.38 3.47
CA TYR A 182 -23.80 -19.82 3.75
C TYR A 182 -24.08 -19.80 5.26
N HIS A 183 -24.47 -18.65 5.78
CA HIS A 183 -24.89 -18.47 7.16
C HIS A 183 -26.16 -17.62 7.23
N THR A 184 -27.15 -18.11 7.97
CA THR A 184 -28.39 -17.37 8.25
C THR A 184 -28.35 -16.88 9.70
N PHE A 185 -28.39 -15.58 9.89
CA PHE A 185 -28.44 -14.95 11.21
C PHE A 185 -29.84 -15.04 11.81
N GLU A 186 -29.95 -14.87 13.13
CA GLU A 186 -31.23 -14.82 13.85
C GLU A 186 -32.14 -13.67 13.35
N SER A 187 -31.54 -12.61 12.79
CA SER A 187 -32.25 -11.53 12.11
C SER A 187 -32.96 -11.96 10.81
N GLY A 188 -32.73 -13.19 10.33
CA GLY A 188 -33.25 -13.72 9.06
C GLY A 188 -32.39 -13.37 7.84
N ILE A 189 -31.31 -12.60 8.00
CA ILE A 189 -30.38 -12.28 6.92
C ILE A 189 -29.53 -13.51 6.61
N THR A 190 -29.44 -13.89 5.34
CA THR A 190 -28.56 -14.97 4.87
C THR A 190 -27.44 -14.38 4.04
N THR A 191 -26.20 -14.77 4.32
CA THR A 191 -25.00 -14.36 3.58
C THR A 191 -24.17 -15.58 3.20
N ASP A 192 -23.48 -15.50 2.07
CA ASP A 192 -22.48 -16.47 1.59
C ASP A 192 -21.03 -16.02 1.85
N ALA A 193 -20.83 -14.84 2.43
CA ALA A 193 -19.52 -14.24 2.68
C ALA A 193 -19.00 -14.52 4.11
N THR A 194 -19.26 -15.72 4.63
CA THR A 194 -18.87 -16.12 6.00
C THR A 194 -17.76 -17.15 6.02
N LEU A 195 -16.78 -17.00 6.91
CA LEU A 195 -15.71 -17.98 7.17
C LEU A 195 -15.74 -18.47 8.60
N LEU A 196 -16.03 -19.77 8.75
CA LEU A 196 -15.83 -20.48 10.00
C LEU A 196 -14.34 -20.54 10.37
N PRO A 197 -14.00 -20.73 11.66
CA PRO A 197 -12.61 -20.97 12.08
C PRO A 197 -11.95 -22.08 11.27
N GLY A 198 -10.80 -21.78 10.65
CA GLY A 198 -10.05 -22.70 9.81
C GLY A 198 -10.54 -22.84 8.36
N ALA A 199 -11.71 -22.30 8.02
CA ALA A 199 -12.26 -22.34 6.67
C ALA A 199 -11.53 -21.38 5.71
N VAL A 200 -11.60 -21.72 4.42
CA VAL A 200 -11.02 -20.93 3.33
C VAL A 200 -12.13 -20.50 2.39
N GLY A 201 -12.14 -19.22 2.03
CA GLY A 201 -13.00 -18.65 1.00
C GLY A 201 -12.17 -18.09 -0.15
N THR A 202 -12.80 -17.95 -1.30
CA THR A 202 -12.16 -17.41 -2.51
C THR A 202 -12.81 -16.09 -2.87
N PHE A 203 -12.04 -15.10 -3.30
CA PHE A 203 -12.60 -13.87 -3.85
C PHE A 203 -12.21 -13.71 -5.32
N GLU A 204 -13.09 -13.05 -6.06
CA GLU A 204 -12.86 -12.61 -7.42
C GLU A 204 -13.26 -11.14 -7.51
N LEU A 205 -12.31 -10.27 -7.91
CA LEU A 205 -12.58 -8.87 -8.19
C LEU A 205 -12.48 -8.64 -9.69
N TYR A 206 -13.57 -8.16 -10.26
CA TYR A 206 -13.63 -7.74 -11.65
C TYR A 206 -13.36 -6.25 -11.80
N VAL A 207 -12.30 -5.90 -12.53
CA VAL A 207 -11.95 -4.53 -12.88
C VAL A 207 -12.23 -4.31 -14.37
N PRO A 208 -13.26 -3.53 -14.71
CA PRO A 208 -13.63 -3.30 -16.11
C PRO A 208 -12.58 -2.49 -16.83
N HIS A 209 -12.45 -2.66 -18.15
CA HIS A 209 -11.53 -1.87 -18.97
C HIS A 209 -11.75 -0.35 -18.84
N SER A 210 -13.02 0.08 -18.64
CA SER A 210 -13.39 1.48 -18.40
C SER A 210 -12.84 2.08 -17.11
N PHE A 211 -12.30 1.26 -16.20
CA PHE A 211 -11.59 1.71 -15.01
C PHE A 211 -10.32 2.52 -15.36
N GLY A 212 -9.75 2.24 -16.54
CA GLY A 212 -8.52 2.84 -17.02
C GLY A 212 -7.27 2.17 -16.44
N SER A 213 -6.11 2.76 -16.74
CA SER A 213 -4.83 2.25 -16.25
C SER A 213 -4.60 2.63 -14.78
N PHE A 214 -3.92 1.73 -14.06
CA PHE A 214 -3.42 1.95 -12.72
C PHE A 214 -1.94 1.56 -12.67
N ILE A 215 -1.17 2.19 -11.78
CA ILE A 215 0.27 1.95 -11.63
C ILE A 215 0.59 0.97 -10.49
N GLY A 216 -0.38 0.73 -9.61
CA GLY A 216 -0.28 -0.23 -8.51
C GLY A 216 -1.58 -0.34 -7.72
N TYR A 217 -1.64 -1.31 -6.81
CA TYR A 217 -2.76 -1.49 -5.91
C TYR A 217 -2.27 -1.89 -4.51
N SER A 218 -3.06 -1.54 -3.50
CA SER A 218 -2.99 -2.13 -2.16
C SER A 218 -4.34 -2.77 -1.84
N TYR A 219 -4.37 -3.66 -0.85
CA TYR A 219 -5.61 -4.31 -0.42
C TYR A 219 -5.71 -4.32 1.10
N VAL A 220 -6.94 -4.28 1.59
CA VAL A 220 -7.29 -4.43 3.01
C VAL A 220 -8.37 -5.51 3.12
N ILE A 221 -8.19 -6.43 4.06
CA ILE A 221 -9.18 -7.47 4.36
C ILE A 221 -9.90 -7.05 5.63
N ASP A 222 -11.21 -6.91 5.53
CA ASP A 222 -12.08 -6.55 6.63
C ASP A 222 -13.14 -7.64 6.83
N TRP A 223 -13.60 -7.77 8.06
CA TRP A 223 -14.68 -8.68 8.44
C TRP A 223 -15.47 -8.09 9.60
N MET A 224 -16.68 -8.60 9.78
CA MET A 224 -17.50 -8.35 10.95
C MET A 224 -17.53 -9.59 11.83
N GLU A 225 -17.72 -9.39 13.13
CA GLU A 225 -17.93 -10.47 14.09
C GLU A 225 -19.30 -10.26 14.71
N TYR A 226 -20.20 -11.22 14.47
CA TYR A 226 -21.49 -11.28 15.14
C TYR A 226 -21.50 -12.46 16.12
N GLU A 227 -22.15 -12.27 17.27
CA GLU A 227 -22.42 -13.35 18.22
C GLU A 227 -23.58 -14.24 17.76
#